data_AF-A0A2U3N6K4-F1
#
_entry.id   AF-A0A2U3N6K4-F1
#
_cell.length_a   1.000
_cell.length_b   1.000
_cell.length_c   1.000
_cell.angle_alpha   90.00
_cell.angle_beta   90.00
_cell.angle_gamma   90.00
#
_symmetry.space_group_name_H-M   'P 1'
#
loop_
_entity.id
_entity.type
_entity.pdbx_description
1 polymer ?
#
loop_
_entity_poly.entity_id
_entity_poly.type
_entity_poly.pdbx_seq_one_letter_code
_entity_poly.pdbx_strand_id
1 'polypeptide(L)' 'MPIENWCDAPQIHPSQVRVGDIIGTLRDTKLRLTVKLIGGPQTTPRQWTFFTRDDNGLQRTSTFGEDELVRRYAKAY' A
#
# COMPACT_ATOMS: atom_id res chain seq x y z
N MET A 1 -0.34 -2.13 -20.15
CA MET A 1 -0.70 -0.72 -19.93
C MET A 1 -0.37 -0.40 -18.49
N PRO A 2 0.53 0.56 -18.21
CA PRO A 2 0.86 0.94 -16.84
C PRO A 2 -0.41 1.47 -16.17
N ILE A 3 -0.70 0.99 -14.96
CA ILE A 3 -1.84 1.46 -14.17
C ILE A 3 -1.46 2.85 -13.65
N GLU A 4 -1.62 3.86 -14.50
CA GLU A 4 -1.28 5.25 -14.18
C GLU A 4 -2.40 5.96 -13.42
N ASN A 5 -3.65 5.51 -13.61
CA ASN A 5 -4.81 6.07 -12.93
C ASN A 5 -5.04 5.36 -11.59
N TRP A 6 -5.13 6.15 -10.51
CA TRP A 6 -5.54 5.70 -9.18
C TRP A 6 -6.84 4.88 -9.22
N CYS A 7 -7.75 5.18 -10.16
CA CYS A 7 -9.03 4.49 -10.36
C CYS A 7 -8.89 3.04 -10.89
N ASP A 8 -7.86 2.77 -11.69
CA ASP A 8 -7.60 1.45 -12.29
C ASP A 8 -6.79 0.53 -11.36
N ALA A 9 -6.30 1.03 -10.23
CA ALA A 9 -5.53 0.24 -9.28
C ALA A 9 -6.44 -0.77 -8.56
N PRO A 10 -6.18 -2.09 -8.68
CA PRO A 10 -6.96 -3.08 -7.95
C PRO A 10 -6.86 -2.86 -6.45
N GLN A 11 -8.03 -2.85 -5.80
CA GLN A 11 -8.14 -2.88 -4.35
C GLN A 11 -7.86 -4.31 -3.90
N ILE A 12 -6.80 -4.48 -3.12
CA ILE A 12 -6.39 -5.77 -2.59
C ILE A 12 -6.42 -5.73 -1.07
N HIS A 13 -6.54 -6.90 -0.48
CA HIS A 13 -6.44 -7.04 0.95
C HIS A 13 -4.98 -6.82 1.39
N PRO A 14 -4.71 -6.19 2.55
CA PRO A 14 -3.35 -5.95 3.04
C PRO A 14 -2.51 -7.23 3.15
N SER A 15 -3.14 -8.38 3.40
CA SER A 15 -2.46 -9.69 3.40
C SER A 15 -1.88 -10.12 2.04
N GLN A 16 -2.34 -9.54 0.94
CA GLN A 16 -1.85 -9.85 -0.42
C GLN A 16 -0.70 -8.94 -0.86
N VAL A 17 -0.42 -7.87 -0.10
CA VAL A 17 0.66 -6.93 -0.36
C VAL A 17 2.00 -7.61 -0.05
N ARG A 18 3.02 -7.32 -0.86
CA ARG A 18 4.39 -7.81 -0.63
C ARG A 18 5.38 -6.66 -0.55
N VAL A 19 6.52 -6.92 0.10
CA VAL A 19 7.63 -5.98 0.10
C VAL A 19 8.11 -5.78 -1.34
N GLY A 20 8.27 -4.52 -1.75
CA GLY A 20 8.59 -4.11 -3.12
C GLY A 20 7.38 -3.70 -3.95
N ASP A 21 6.16 -3.98 -3.51
CA ASP A 21 4.96 -3.49 -4.18
C ASP A 21 4.80 -1.97 -4.04
N ILE A 22 4.20 -1.37 -5.05
CA ILE A 22 3.80 0.03 -5.00
C ILE A 22 2.32 0.06 -4.64
N ILE A 23 2.00 0.56 -3.46
CA ILE A 23 0.63 0.79 -3.03
C ILE A 23 0.34 2.29 -3.02
N GLY A 24 -0.94 2.65 -2.98
CA GLY A 24 -1.32 3.99 -2.53
C GLY A 24 -2.47 3.92 -1.57
N THR A 25 -2.68 5.05 -0.93
CA THR A 25 -3.74 5.17 0.06
C THR A 25 -5.10 5.30 -0.64
N LEU A 26 -6.18 4.97 0.08
CA LEU A 26 -7.56 5.19 -0.37
C LEU A 26 -7.91 6.68 -0.52
N ARG A 27 -7.07 7.58 0.01
CA ARG A 27 -7.19 9.01 -0.23
C ARG A 27 -6.68 9.30 -1.63
N ASP A 28 -7.34 10.19 -2.37
CA ASP A 28 -6.95 10.68 -3.70
C ASP A 28 -5.65 11.48 -3.63
N THR A 29 -4.61 10.80 -3.22
CA THR A 29 -3.25 11.26 -3.27
C THR A 29 -2.64 10.41 -4.35
N LYS A 30 -2.19 11.05 -5.43
CA LYS A 30 -1.38 10.43 -6.50
C LYS A 30 -0.02 9.92 -5.99
N LEU A 31 0.10 9.69 -4.68
CA LEU A 31 1.29 9.24 -3.99
C LEU A 31 1.46 7.74 -4.21
N ARG A 32 2.55 7.40 -4.87
CA ARG A 32 3.03 6.04 -5.05
C ARG A 32 3.94 5.70 -3.89
N LEU A 33 3.49 4.78 -3.05
CA LEU A 33 4.18 4.37 -1.82
C LEU A 33 4.77 2.97 -2.03
N THR A 34 6.08 2.90 -2.14
CA THR A 34 6.78 1.62 -2.28
C THR A 34 6.88 0.94 -0.92
N VAL A 35 6.26 -0.23 -0.79
CA VAL A 35 6.30 -1.04 0.42
C VAL A 35 7.74 -1.52 0.66
N LYS A 36 8.30 -1.14 1.81
CA LYS A 36 9.63 -1.54 2.26
C LYS A 36 9.56 -2.61 3.34
N LEU A 37 8.55 -2.53 4.19
CA LEU A 37 8.36 -3.48 5.28
C LEU A 37 6.86 -3.67 5.53
N ILE A 38 6.50 -4.87 5.92
CA ILE A 38 5.15 -5.23 6.34
C ILE A 38 5.27 -5.76 7.77
N GLY A 39 4.79 -4.99 8.73
CA GLY A 39 4.51 -5.48 10.07
C GLY A 39 3.32 -6.42 10.00
N GLY A 40 3.54 -7.69 10.34
CA GLY A 40 2.47 -8.69 10.39
C GLY A 40 1.38 -8.31 11.38
N PRO A 41 0.19 -8.94 11.27
CA PRO A 41 -0.97 -8.57 12.04
C PRO A 41 -0.70 -8.73 13.54
N GLN A 42 -0.73 -7.63 14.30
CA GLN A 42 -0.73 -7.69 15.77
C GLN A 42 -2.03 -8.36 16.23
N THR A 43 -1.93 -9.29 17.16
CA THR A 43 -2.95 -10.32 17.41
C THR A 43 -4.29 -9.81 17.94
N THR A 44 -4.44 -8.52 18.29
CA THR A 44 -5.74 -7.86 18.52
C THR A 44 -5.53 -6.37 18.79
N PRO A 45 -6.12 -5.44 18.02
CA PRO A 45 -6.86 -5.64 16.77
C PRO A 45 -5.95 -6.06 15.62
N ARG A 46 -6.47 -6.90 14.71
CA ARG A 46 -5.72 -7.50 13.59
C ARG A 46 -5.38 -6.44 12.55
N GLN A 47 -4.33 -5.68 12.81
CA GLN A 47 -3.91 -4.52 12.02
C GLN A 47 -2.58 -4.80 11.33
N TRP A 48 -2.52 -4.44 10.06
CA TRP A 48 -1.35 -4.52 9.21
C TRP A 48 -0.65 -3.17 9.15
N THR A 49 0.64 -3.15 9.51
CA THR A 49 1.44 -1.93 9.48
C THR A 49 2.36 -1.95 8.28
N PHE A 50 2.13 -1.09 7.30
CA PHE A 50 3.01 -0.96 6.14
C PHE A 50 3.96 0.19 6.35
N PHE A 51 5.26 -0.11 6.22
CA PHE A 51 6.29 0.90 6.10
C PHE A 51 6.58 1.05 4.62
N THR A 52 6.22 2.20 4.09
CA THR A 52 6.37 2.54 2.70
C THR A 52 7.30 3.72 2.53
N ARG A 53 7.82 3.90 1.32
CA ARG A 53 8.64 5.05 0.93
C ARG A 53 7.97 5.73 -0.26
N ASP A 54 7.74 7.03 -0.16
CA ASP A 54 7.24 7.81 -1.29
C ASP A 54 8.38 8.17 -2.26
N ASP A 55 8.01 8.81 -3.37
CA ASP A 55 8.95 9.23 -4.41
C ASP A 55 10.00 10.24 -3.91
N ASN A 56 9.64 11.08 -2.94
CA ASN A 56 10.57 12.02 -2.29
C ASN A 56 11.52 11.33 -1.29
N GLY A 57 11.42 10.02 -1.12
CA GLY A 57 12.26 9.24 -0.20
C GLY A 57 11.81 9.30 1.27
N LEU A 58 10.69 9.96 1.58
CA LEU A 58 10.12 10.01 2.92
C LEU A 58 9.47 8.66 3.26
N GLN A 59 9.77 8.19 4.47
CA GLN A 59 9.15 6.98 4.99
C GLN A 59 7.77 7.32 5.52
N ARG A 60 6.75 6.58 5.06
CA ARG A 60 5.38 6.66 5.55
C ARG A 60 4.97 5.35 6.16
N THR A 61 4.45 5.43 7.37
CA THR A 61 3.82 4.31 8.06
C THR A 61 2.32 4.43 7.88
N SER A 62 1.68 3.37 7.42
CA SER A 62 0.22 3.29 7.29
C SER A 62 -0.25 2.00 7.94
N THR A 63 -1.19 2.14 8.87
CA THR A 63 -1.86 1.04 9.55
C THR A 63 -3.21 0.80 8.91
N PHE A 64 -3.51 -0.45 8.56
CA PHE A 64 -4.79 -0.86 8.00
C PHE A 64 -5.37 -1.98 8.86
N GLY A 65 -6.66 -1.96 9.11
CA GLY A 65 -7.38 -3.10 9.67
C GLY A 65 -7.37 -4.32 8.74
N GLU A 66 -7.74 -5.48 9.27
CA GLU A 66 -8.01 -6.68 8.48
C GLU A 66 -9.11 -6.41 7.44
N ASP A 67 -10.19 -5.73 7.82
CA ASP A 67 -11.28 -5.40 6.90
C ASP A 67 -10.99 -4.21 5.96
N GLU A 68 -9.82 -3.57 6.08
CA GLU A 68 -9.45 -2.45 5.21
C GLU A 68 -8.80 -2.92 3.90
N LEU A 69 -9.00 -2.14 2.84
CA LEU A 69 -8.46 -2.42 1.52
C LEU A 69 -7.39 -1.39 1.14
N VAL A 70 -6.38 -1.84 0.39
CA VAL A 70 -5.33 -0.98 -0.14
C VAL A 70 -5.31 -1.05 -1.66
N ARG A 71 -4.95 0.04 -2.33
CA ARG A 71 -4.80 0.04 -3.80
C ARG A 71 -3.38 -0.31 -4.17
N ARG A 72 -3.21 -1.36 -4.98
CA ARG A 72 -1.91 -1.76 -5.53
C ARG A 72 -1.76 -1.21 -6.94
N TYR A 73 -0.70 -0.44 -7.17
CA TYR A 73 -0.33 0.03 -8.49
C TYR A 73 0.56 -1.00 -9.18
N ALA A 74 0.33 -1.23 -10.47
CA ALA A 74 1.33 -1.88 -11.30
C ALA A 74 2.51 -0.92 -11.46
N LYS A 75 3.73 -1.46 -11.36
CA LYS A 75 4.96 -0.73 -11.67
C LYS A 75 4.80 -0.13 -13.08
N ALA A 76 4.80 1.19 -13.20
CA ALA A 76 4.89 1.82 -14.50
C ALA A 76 6.22 1.38 -15.12
N TYR A 77 6.15 0.64 -16.22
CA TYR A 77 7.29 0.14 -16.97
C TYR A 77 7.70 1.19 -17.99
#